data_AF-A0A3M5SY91-F1
#
_entry.id   AF-A0A3M5SY91-F1
#
_cell.length_a   1.000
_cell.length_b   1.000
_cell.length_c   1.000
_cell.angle_alpha   90.00
_cell.angle_beta   90.00
_cell.angle_gamma   90.00
#
_symmetry.space_group_name_H-M   'P 1'
#
loop_
_entity.id
_entity.type
_entity.pdbx_description
1 polymer ?
#
loop_
_entity_poly.entity_id
_entity_poly.type
_entity_poly.pdbx_seq_one_letter_code
_entity_poly.pdbx_strand_id
1 'polypeptide(L)'
;MFESAEIGHAIDDDTYEAALPELREALLEAQIDLHEQAGRQIIVLINGIEGAGKGETVKLLSEWMDPRLIEVRTFDQQTDEELAHPPAWRYWRQLPAKGRMGIFFGNWYSQMLQGRVHGQYKDAVLDQAISGAERLEKMLCDEGALIFKFWFHLSKKQMKLRLKTLQDDPLHSWRISPLDWQQSKTYDKFVRSASESCAAPAVTTRPGM
;
A
#
# COMPACT_ATOMS: atom_id res chain seq x y z
N MET A 1 -11.38 -1.57 -14.27
CA MET A 1 -10.47 -0.65 -13.55
C MET A 1 -9.02 -1.12 -13.61
N PHE A 2 -8.68 -2.37 -13.25
CA PHE A 2 -7.29 -2.84 -13.29
C PHE A 2 -6.78 -3.30 -14.66
N GLU A 3 -7.68 -3.57 -15.62
CA GLU A 3 -7.30 -3.93 -17.00
C GLU A 3 -6.48 -2.83 -17.69
N SER A 4 -6.67 -1.56 -17.32
CA SER A 4 -5.85 -0.47 -17.86
C SER A 4 -4.39 -0.52 -17.38
N ALA A 5 -4.13 -1.11 -16.21
CA ALA A 5 -2.77 -1.33 -15.72
C ALA A 5 -2.05 -2.46 -16.48
N GLU A 6 -2.76 -3.27 -17.25
CA GLU A 6 -2.20 -4.35 -18.07
C GLU A 6 -1.80 -3.89 -19.49
N ILE A 7 -1.99 -2.61 -19.81
CA ILE A 7 -1.73 -2.02 -21.14
C ILE A 7 -0.22 -1.98 -21.49
N GLY A 8 0.66 -2.50 -20.63
CA GLY A 8 2.08 -2.70 -20.98
C GLY A 8 2.86 -1.39 -21.02
N HIS A 9 2.57 -0.49 -20.09
CA HIS A 9 3.42 0.69 -19.86
C HIS A 9 4.79 0.21 -19.36
N ALA A 10 5.80 0.37 -20.20
CA ALA A 10 7.20 0.12 -19.89
C ALA A 10 8.01 1.36 -20.26
N ILE A 11 8.97 1.68 -19.41
CA ILE A 11 10.01 2.66 -19.66
C ILE A 11 11.31 1.89 -19.84
N ASP A 12 12.14 2.30 -20.81
CA ASP A 12 13.48 1.76 -20.97
C ASP A 12 14.42 2.30 -19.88
N ASP A 13 15.53 1.61 -19.68
CA ASP A 13 16.49 1.91 -18.62
C ASP A 13 17.09 3.32 -18.78
N ASP A 14 17.39 3.75 -20.01
CA ASP A 14 17.97 5.08 -20.26
C ASP A 14 16.99 6.19 -19.88
N THR A 15 15.71 6.06 -20.26
CA THR A 15 14.66 7.00 -19.88
C THR A 15 14.43 7.02 -18.36
N TYR A 16 14.44 5.85 -17.72
CA TYR A 16 14.31 5.73 -16.28
C TYR A 16 15.46 6.44 -15.55
N GLU A 17 16.70 6.09 -15.87
CA GLU A 17 17.92 6.65 -15.26
C GLU A 17 18.04 8.16 -15.47
N ALA A 18 17.62 8.67 -16.64
CA ALA A 18 17.60 10.10 -16.92
C ALA A 18 16.61 10.88 -16.02
N ALA A 19 15.49 10.27 -15.63
CA ALA A 19 14.47 10.91 -14.80
C ALA A 19 14.75 10.83 -13.29
N LEU A 20 15.57 9.88 -12.83
CA LEU A 20 15.80 9.66 -11.39
C LEU A 20 16.33 10.89 -10.64
N PRO A 21 17.33 11.63 -11.14
CA PRO A 21 17.92 12.73 -10.38
C PRO A 21 16.89 13.81 -10.03
N GLU A 22 16.11 14.26 -11.02
CA GLU A 22 15.08 15.29 -10.82
C GLU A 22 13.97 14.82 -9.89
N LEU A 23 13.51 13.58 -10.05
CA LEU A 23 12.46 13.01 -9.19
C LEU A 23 12.93 12.84 -7.74
N ARG A 24 14.18 12.42 -7.54
CA ARG A 24 14.76 12.25 -6.22
C ARG A 24 14.94 13.59 -5.51
N GLU A 25 15.42 14.61 -6.23
CA GLU A 25 15.56 15.97 -5.71
C GLU A 25 14.21 16.53 -5.27
N ALA A 26 13.21 16.49 -6.16
CA ALA A 26 11.85 16.95 -5.85
C ALA A 26 11.22 16.22 -4.66
N LEU A 27 11.49 14.91 -4.51
CA LEU A 27 11.00 14.13 -3.38
C LEU A 27 11.67 14.52 -2.05
N LEU A 28 12.96 14.83 -2.07
CA LEU A 28 13.69 15.32 -0.90
C LEU A 28 13.25 16.73 -0.50
N GLU A 29 13.07 17.63 -1.46
CA GLU A 29 12.52 18.97 -1.21
C GLU A 29 11.13 18.86 -0.57
N ALA A 30 10.24 18.04 -1.14
CA ALA A 30 8.91 17.83 -0.57
C ALA A 30 8.95 17.24 0.85
N GLN A 31 9.93 16.38 1.16
CA GLN A 31 10.12 15.83 2.51
C GLN A 31 10.57 16.90 3.51
N ILE A 32 11.52 17.75 3.09
CA ILE A 32 12.02 18.87 3.92
C ILE A 32 10.89 19.86 4.16
N ASP A 33 10.16 20.27 3.13
CA ASP A 33 9.01 21.18 3.24
C ASP A 33 7.95 20.63 4.21
N LEU A 34 7.62 19.34 4.09
CA LEU A 34 6.70 18.68 5.01
C LEU A 34 7.19 18.83 6.46
N HIS A 35 8.47 18.54 6.69
CA HIS A 35 9.08 18.57 8.01
C HIS A 35 9.11 19.97 8.62
N GLU A 36 9.55 20.97 7.85
CA GLU A 36 9.68 22.36 8.30
C GLU A 36 8.33 23.00 8.59
N GLN A 37 7.33 22.74 7.75
CA GLN A 37 5.99 23.28 7.97
C GLN A 37 5.30 22.61 9.16
N ALA A 38 5.54 21.32 9.38
CA ALA A 38 4.95 20.50 10.45
C ALA A 38 3.42 20.65 10.62
N GLY A 39 2.70 21.08 9.58
CA GLY A 39 1.27 21.35 9.63
C GLY A 39 0.39 20.12 9.44
N ARG A 40 0.95 19.08 8.79
CA ARG A 40 0.25 17.86 8.40
C ARG A 40 1.17 16.65 8.44
N GLN A 41 0.59 15.45 8.52
CA GLN A 41 1.28 14.20 8.25
C GLN A 41 0.91 13.63 6.87
N ILE A 42 1.81 12.84 6.29
CA ILE A 42 1.55 12.06 5.07
C ILE A 42 1.41 10.60 5.44
N ILE A 43 0.37 9.93 4.92
CA ILE A 43 0.11 8.51 5.09
C ILE A 43 0.07 7.88 3.70
N VAL A 44 0.94 6.90 3.45
CA VAL A 44 1.02 6.18 2.19
C VAL A 44 0.56 4.74 2.40
N LEU A 45 -0.56 4.37 1.80
CA LEU A 45 -1.10 3.02 1.84
C LEU A 45 -0.60 2.23 0.63
N ILE A 46 0.23 1.23 0.88
CA ILE A 46 0.74 0.33 -0.17
C ILE A 46 -0.14 -0.92 -0.20
N ASN A 47 -0.87 -1.09 -1.30
CA ASN A 47 -1.70 -2.26 -1.58
C ASN A 47 -1.28 -2.90 -2.90
N GLY A 48 -1.67 -4.14 -3.12
CA GLY A 48 -1.42 -4.80 -4.41
C GLY A 48 -1.11 -6.27 -4.29
N ILE A 49 -0.84 -6.86 -5.45
CA ILE A 49 -0.55 -8.29 -5.62
C ILE A 49 0.87 -8.58 -5.11
N GLU A 50 1.07 -9.76 -4.54
CA GLU A 50 2.38 -10.21 -4.10
C GLU A 50 3.32 -10.38 -5.30
N GLY A 51 4.58 -10.00 -5.10
CA GLY A 51 5.57 -9.94 -6.17
C GLY A 51 5.37 -8.80 -7.18
N ALA A 52 4.41 -7.89 -6.99
CA ALA A 52 4.16 -6.75 -7.88
C ALA A 52 5.16 -5.58 -7.71
N GLY A 53 6.19 -5.72 -6.87
CA GLY A 53 7.21 -4.68 -6.67
C GLY A 53 6.98 -3.77 -5.45
N LYS A 54 5.96 -4.04 -4.63
CA LYS A 54 5.62 -3.22 -3.45
C LYS A 54 6.82 -3.00 -2.52
N GLY A 55 7.52 -4.09 -2.18
CA GLY A 55 8.66 -4.04 -1.26
C GLY A 55 9.85 -3.30 -1.84
N GLU A 56 10.13 -3.53 -3.13
CA GLU A 56 11.20 -2.85 -3.87
C GLU A 56 10.96 -1.33 -3.93
N THR A 57 9.72 -0.89 -4.17
CA THR A 57 9.40 0.55 -4.15
C THR A 57 9.54 1.16 -2.76
N VAL A 58 9.10 0.49 -1.69
CA VAL A 58 9.27 1.01 -0.31
C VAL A 58 10.75 1.08 0.06
N LYS A 59 11.54 0.08 -0.36
CA LYS A 59 12.99 0.08 -0.17
C LYS A 59 13.63 1.27 -0.89
N LEU A 60 13.27 1.49 -2.16
CA LEU A 60 13.77 2.63 -2.95
C LEU A 60 13.47 3.98 -2.28
N LEU A 61 12.23 4.19 -1.83
CA LEU A 61 11.85 5.40 -1.11
C LEU A 61 12.67 5.60 0.17
N SER A 62 12.90 4.51 0.93
CA SER A 62 13.72 4.54 2.14
C SER A 62 15.20 4.85 1.87
N GLU A 63 15.71 4.46 0.70
CA GLU A 63 17.09 4.75 0.27
C GLU A 63 17.24 6.19 -0.24
N TRP A 64 16.19 6.74 -0.84
CA TRP A 64 16.22 8.06 -1.45
C TRP A 64 15.98 9.20 -0.47
N MET A 65 15.11 8.99 0.51
CA MET A 65 14.63 9.99 1.46
C MET A 65 15.39 9.95 2.79
N ASP A 66 15.30 11.02 3.60
CA ASP A 66 15.86 11.02 4.95
C ASP A 66 15.14 10.00 5.85
N PRO A 67 15.83 8.96 6.35
CA PRO A 67 15.23 7.89 7.15
C PRO A 67 14.66 8.36 8.49
N ARG A 68 14.99 9.56 8.97
CA ARG A 68 14.49 10.12 10.23
C ARG A 68 13.07 10.69 10.10
N LEU A 69 12.64 10.95 8.87
CA LEU A 69 11.37 11.63 8.54
C LEU A 69 10.36 10.70 7.86
N ILE A 70 10.75 9.45 7.62
CA ILE A 70 9.94 8.40 7.01
C ILE A 70 9.85 7.19 7.97
N GLU A 71 8.64 6.69 8.18
CA GLU A 71 8.37 5.57 9.07
C GLU A 71 7.65 4.47 8.29
N VAL A 72 8.29 3.31 8.14
CA VAL A 72 7.65 2.13 7.52
C VAL A 72 6.98 1.29 8.60
N ARG A 73 5.68 1.06 8.45
CA ARG A 73 4.84 0.29 9.38
C ARG A 73 4.27 -0.93 8.66
N THR A 74 4.57 -2.10 9.18
CA THR A 74 4.09 -3.39 8.68
C THR A 74 3.03 -3.94 9.60
N PHE A 75 1.91 -4.36 9.01
CA PHE A 75 0.76 -4.91 9.72
C PHE A 75 0.47 -6.31 9.19
N ASP A 76 0.89 -7.31 9.94
CA ASP A 76 0.62 -8.71 9.63
C ASP A 76 -0.61 -9.20 10.39
N GLN A 77 -0.60 -10.47 10.80
CA GLN A 77 -1.63 -11.06 11.64
C GLN A 77 -1.82 -10.26 12.93
N GLN A 78 -3.08 -10.07 13.31
CA GLN A 78 -3.42 -9.32 14.51
C GLN A 78 -2.99 -10.09 15.76
N THR A 79 -2.40 -9.38 16.73
CA THR A 79 -2.09 -9.92 18.05
C THR A 79 -3.34 -10.02 18.92
N ASP A 80 -3.28 -10.75 20.03
CA ASP A 80 -4.38 -10.84 21.00
C ASP A 80 -4.76 -9.46 21.56
N GLU A 81 -3.78 -8.57 21.76
CA GLU A 81 -4.02 -7.18 22.17
C GLU A 81 -4.79 -6.41 21.09
N GLU A 82 -4.36 -6.51 19.83
CA GLU A 82 -5.04 -5.85 18.72
C GLU A 82 -6.47 -6.35 18.51
N LEU A 83 -6.72 -7.64 18.77
CA LEU A 83 -8.06 -8.25 18.70
C LEU A 83 -8.96 -7.84 19.88
N ALA A 84 -8.39 -7.42 21.01
CA ALA A 84 -9.13 -6.89 22.14
C ALA A 84 -9.62 -5.44 21.93
N HIS A 85 -9.21 -4.79 20.84
CA HIS A 85 -9.55 -3.42 20.50
C HIS A 85 -10.33 -3.33 19.17
N PRO A 86 -11.01 -2.19 18.90
CA PRO A 86 -11.59 -1.94 17.58
C PRO A 86 -10.52 -2.01 16.47
N PRO A 87 -10.85 -2.54 15.26
CA PRO A 87 -9.85 -2.78 14.21
C PRO A 87 -8.98 -1.57 13.84
N ALA A 88 -9.54 -0.36 13.88
CA ALA A 88 -8.81 0.87 13.55
C ALA A 88 -7.69 1.21 14.55
N TRP A 89 -7.79 0.74 15.79
CA TRP A 89 -6.89 1.12 16.90
C TRP A 89 -5.41 0.86 16.60
N ARG A 90 -5.10 -0.29 15.98
CA ARG A 90 -3.71 -0.66 15.66
C ARG A 90 -3.05 0.34 14.69
N TYR A 91 -3.83 0.86 13.74
CA TYR A 91 -3.35 1.82 12.75
C TYR A 91 -3.18 3.20 13.36
N TRP A 92 -4.13 3.60 14.21
CA TRP A 92 -4.07 4.86 14.97
C TRP A 92 -2.81 4.99 15.81
N ARG A 93 -2.43 3.92 16.52
CA ARG A 93 -1.23 3.91 17.35
C ARG A 93 0.07 4.10 16.58
N GLN A 94 0.05 3.83 15.27
CA GLN A 94 1.21 3.86 14.40
C GLN A 94 1.19 5.05 13.43
N LEU A 95 0.26 5.99 13.61
CA LEU A 95 0.21 7.19 12.77
C LEU A 95 1.49 8.02 12.95
N PRO A 96 2.08 8.50 11.84
CA PRO A 96 3.22 9.41 11.92
C PRO A 96 2.78 10.74 12.54
N ALA A 97 3.71 11.38 13.25
CA ALA A 97 3.52 12.74 13.72
C ALA A 97 3.43 13.73 12.54
N LYS A 98 2.87 14.93 12.78
CA LYS A 98 2.91 16.00 11.79
C LYS A 98 4.36 16.33 11.40
N GLY A 99 4.56 16.65 10.12
CA GLY A 99 5.88 16.83 9.53
C GLY A 99 6.62 15.53 9.19
N ARG A 100 5.93 14.38 9.26
CA ARG A 100 6.50 13.07 8.91
C ARG A 100 5.62 12.31 7.93
N MET A 101 6.23 11.34 7.27
CA MET A 101 5.57 10.41 6.38
C MET A 101 5.55 9.00 6.95
N GLY A 102 4.39 8.36 6.92
CA GLY A 102 4.22 6.95 7.31
C GLY A 102 3.84 6.10 6.10
N ILE A 103 4.61 5.04 5.82
CA ILE A 103 4.28 4.04 4.78
C ILE A 103 3.69 2.80 5.45
N PHE A 104 2.45 2.48 5.09
CA PHE A 104 1.67 1.41 5.72
C PHE A 104 1.55 0.21 4.78
N PHE A 105 2.23 -0.88 5.14
CA PHE A 105 2.19 -2.18 4.47
C PHE A 105 1.26 -3.11 5.25
N GLY A 106 0.27 -3.74 4.61
CA GLY A 106 -0.72 -4.56 5.32
C GLY A 106 -1.83 -3.76 6.02
N ASN A 107 -2.09 -2.53 5.55
CA ASN A 107 -3.09 -1.60 6.07
C ASN A 107 -4.54 -2.15 6.05
N TRP A 108 -5.52 -1.35 6.47
CA TRP A 108 -6.92 -1.77 6.58
C TRP A 108 -7.53 -2.36 5.30
N TYR A 109 -7.12 -1.92 4.11
CA TYR A 109 -7.57 -2.55 2.86
C TYR A 109 -6.98 -3.96 2.69
N SER A 110 -5.73 -4.16 3.07
CA SER A 110 -5.10 -5.48 3.04
C SER A 110 -5.84 -6.46 3.96
N GLN A 111 -6.24 -6.03 5.16
CA GLN A 111 -7.04 -6.84 6.07
C GLN A 111 -8.39 -7.24 5.47
N MET A 112 -9.12 -6.29 4.85
CA MET A 112 -10.40 -6.58 4.19
C MET A 112 -10.24 -7.56 3.03
N LEU A 113 -9.20 -7.39 2.22
CA LEU A 113 -8.91 -8.27 1.08
C LEU A 113 -8.60 -9.69 1.56
N GLN A 114 -7.77 -9.82 2.59
CA GLN A 114 -7.44 -11.12 3.16
C GLN A 114 -8.67 -11.78 3.78
N GLY A 115 -9.45 -11.05 4.58
CA GLY A 115 -10.69 -11.55 5.17
C GLY A 115 -11.70 -12.00 4.12
N ARG A 116 -11.83 -11.26 3.02
CA ARG A 116 -12.71 -11.60 1.90
C ARG A 116 -12.24 -12.84 1.16
N VAL A 117 -10.95 -12.93 0.83
CA VAL A 117 -10.37 -14.08 0.13
C VAL A 117 -10.49 -15.36 0.96
N HIS A 118 -10.24 -15.29 2.27
CA HIS A 118 -10.36 -16.42 3.19
C HIS A 118 -11.80 -16.73 3.63
N GLY A 119 -12.79 -15.97 3.15
CA GLY A 119 -14.21 -16.22 3.41
C GLY A 119 -14.68 -15.79 4.81
N GLN A 120 -13.84 -15.08 5.55
CA GLN A 120 -14.19 -14.45 6.83
C GLN A 120 -15.13 -13.26 6.63
N TYR A 121 -14.97 -12.52 5.51
CA TYR A 121 -15.75 -11.33 5.21
C TYR A 121 -16.78 -11.65 4.11
N LYS A 122 -18.05 -11.75 4.52
CA LYS A 122 -19.21 -11.74 3.59
C LYS A 122 -19.53 -10.31 3.17
N ASP A 123 -20.44 -10.14 2.21
CA ASP A 123 -20.73 -8.83 1.58
C ASP A 123 -21.03 -7.75 2.62
N ALA A 124 -21.98 -7.99 3.53
CA ALA A 124 -22.34 -7.02 4.57
C ALA A 124 -21.17 -6.64 5.50
N VAL A 125 -20.27 -7.59 5.81
CA VAL A 125 -19.10 -7.34 6.65
C VAL A 125 -18.06 -6.53 5.88
N LEU A 126 -17.88 -6.84 4.59
CA LEU A 126 -16.98 -6.11 3.71
C LEU A 126 -17.45 -4.66 3.52
N ASP A 127 -18.73 -4.45 3.26
CA ASP A 127 -19.33 -3.11 3.12
C ASP A 127 -19.16 -2.29 4.40
N GLN A 128 -19.43 -2.90 5.56
CA GLN A 128 -19.22 -2.26 6.86
C GLN A 128 -17.75 -1.89 7.10
N ALA A 129 -16.82 -2.76 6.69
CA ALA A 129 -15.40 -2.52 6.81
C ALA A 129 -14.95 -1.37 5.89
N ILE A 130 -15.39 -1.36 4.62
CA ILE A 130 -15.11 -0.28 3.65
C ILE A 130 -15.62 1.05 4.21
N SER A 131 -16.89 1.14 4.64
CA SER A 131 -17.42 2.36 5.24
C SER A 131 -16.68 2.75 6.52
N GLY A 132 -16.15 1.79 7.26
CA GLY A 132 -15.28 2.04 8.41
C GLY A 132 -13.96 2.72 8.03
N ALA A 133 -13.30 2.23 6.97
CA ALA A 133 -12.09 2.84 6.44
C ALA A 133 -12.34 4.23 5.86
N GLU A 134 -13.43 4.43 5.11
CA GLU A 134 -13.79 5.74 4.58
C GLU A 134 -14.02 6.77 5.70
N ARG A 135 -14.68 6.38 6.79
CA ARG A 135 -14.84 7.26 7.96
C ARG A 135 -13.51 7.60 8.64
N LEU A 136 -12.62 6.61 8.77
CA LEU A 136 -11.28 6.82 9.32
C LEU A 136 -10.49 7.79 8.45
N GLU A 137 -10.42 7.53 7.15
CA GLU A 137 -9.72 8.37 6.17
C GLU A 137 -10.28 9.78 6.16
N LYS A 138 -11.61 9.92 6.14
CA LYS A 138 -12.25 11.24 6.19
C LYS A 138 -11.84 12.02 7.43
N MET A 139 -11.94 11.41 8.60
CA MET A 139 -11.58 12.10 9.84
C MET A 139 -10.08 12.45 9.87
N LEU A 140 -9.19 11.60 9.34
CA LEU A 140 -7.76 11.93 9.25
C LEU A 140 -7.51 13.10 8.29
N CYS A 141 -8.18 13.10 7.13
CA CYS A 141 -8.08 14.18 6.15
C CYS A 141 -8.71 15.48 6.67
N ASP A 142 -9.78 15.42 7.47
CA ASP A 142 -10.38 16.59 8.12
C ASP A 142 -9.40 17.21 9.16
N GLU A 143 -8.55 16.39 9.80
CA GLU A 143 -7.46 16.83 10.69
C GLU A 143 -6.18 17.25 9.93
N GLY A 144 -6.23 17.27 8.60
CA GLY A 144 -5.16 17.77 7.72
C GLY A 144 -4.19 16.72 7.19
N ALA A 145 -4.38 15.43 7.48
CA ALA A 145 -3.53 14.37 6.93
C ALA A 145 -3.70 14.26 5.40
N LEU A 146 -2.61 13.97 4.69
CA LEU A 146 -2.65 13.60 3.28
C LEU A 146 -2.51 12.10 3.15
N ILE A 147 -3.47 11.45 2.48
CA ILE A 147 -3.47 10.00 2.29
C ILE A 147 -3.26 9.66 0.82
N PHE A 148 -2.14 9.00 0.52
CA PHE A 148 -1.87 8.43 -0.81
C PHE A 148 -2.18 6.95 -0.80
N LYS A 149 -2.98 6.47 -1.75
CA LYS A 149 -3.38 5.06 -1.86
C LYS A 149 -2.84 4.49 -3.15
N PHE A 150 -1.90 3.55 -3.06
CA PHE A 150 -1.32 2.89 -4.23
C PHE A 150 -1.78 1.44 -4.34
N TRP A 151 -2.11 1.03 -5.56
CA TRP A 151 -2.36 -0.36 -5.92
C TRP A 151 -1.31 -0.83 -6.92
N PHE A 152 -0.50 -1.79 -6.52
CA PHE A 152 0.48 -2.45 -7.36
C PHE A 152 -0.18 -3.65 -8.05
N HIS A 153 -0.44 -3.49 -9.36
CA HIS A 153 -1.04 -4.54 -10.17
C HIS A 153 0.04 -5.40 -10.84
N LEU A 154 -0.21 -6.70 -10.89
CA LEU A 154 0.58 -7.67 -11.64
C LEU A 154 -0.37 -8.65 -12.31
N SER A 155 -0.29 -8.80 -13.62
CA SER A 155 -1.19 -9.72 -14.32
C SER A 155 -1.00 -11.16 -13.84
N LYS A 156 -2.06 -11.96 -13.86
CA LYS A 156 -2.02 -13.38 -13.44
C LYS A 156 -0.94 -14.16 -14.18
N LYS A 157 -0.72 -13.84 -15.46
CA LYS A 157 0.28 -14.45 -16.32
C LYS A 157 1.69 -14.11 -15.84
N GLN A 158 1.98 -12.83 -15.58
CA GLN A 158 3.29 -12.38 -15.10
C GLN A 158 3.60 -12.90 -13.70
N MET A 159 2.61 -12.90 -12.79
CA MET A 159 2.76 -13.49 -11.45
C MET A 159 3.15 -14.96 -11.52
N LYS A 160 2.44 -15.77 -12.34
CA LYS A 160 2.78 -17.19 -12.54
C LYS A 160 4.16 -17.39 -13.17
N LEU A 161 4.53 -16.53 -14.12
CA LEU A 161 5.85 -16.58 -14.74
C LEU A 161 6.94 -16.30 -13.70
N ARG A 162 6.80 -15.21 -12.92
CA ARG A 162 7.73 -14.83 -11.86
C ARG A 162 7.88 -15.92 -10.79
N LEU A 163 6.77 -16.52 -10.35
CA LEU A 163 6.78 -17.63 -9.40
C LEU A 163 7.59 -18.82 -9.90
N LYS A 164 7.42 -19.20 -11.18
CA LYS A 164 8.22 -20.28 -11.79
C LYS A 164 9.69 -19.91 -11.89
N THR A 165 9.99 -18.72 -12.42
CA THR A 165 11.37 -18.25 -12.60
C THR A 165 12.12 -18.19 -11.27
N LEU A 166 11.50 -17.66 -10.21
CA LEU A 166 12.12 -17.58 -8.88
C LEU A 166 12.23 -18.95 -8.21
N GLN A 167 11.30 -19.88 -8.47
CA GLN A 167 11.37 -21.24 -7.93
C GLN A 167 12.59 -21.99 -8.46
N ASP A 168 12.90 -21.78 -9.73
CA ASP A 168 14.02 -22.43 -10.41
C ASP A 168 15.36 -21.71 -10.19
N ASP A 169 15.36 -20.55 -9.51
CA ASP A 169 16.55 -19.74 -9.20
C ASP A 169 17.10 -20.05 -7.78
N PRO A 170 18.26 -20.71 -7.67
CA PRO A 170 18.85 -21.06 -6.38
C PRO A 170 19.21 -19.84 -5.50
N LEU A 171 19.49 -18.68 -6.11
CA LEU A 171 19.93 -17.47 -5.41
C LEU A 171 18.76 -16.62 -4.91
N HIS A 172 17.60 -16.71 -5.55
CA HIS A 172 16.46 -15.82 -5.29
C HIS A 172 15.18 -16.55 -4.85
N SER A 173 15.18 -17.89 -4.80
CA SER A 173 14.03 -18.71 -4.37
C SER A 173 13.50 -18.36 -2.98
N TRP A 174 14.37 -17.87 -2.07
CA TRP A 174 13.98 -17.40 -0.74
C TRP A 174 13.01 -16.20 -0.75
N ARG A 175 12.89 -15.50 -1.89
CA ARG A 175 11.93 -14.40 -2.07
C ARG A 175 10.50 -14.88 -2.27
N ILE A 176 10.28 -16.17 -2.53
CA ILE A 176 8.93 -16.73 -2.64
C ILE A 176 8.44 -17.13 -1.25
N SER A 177 7.34 -16.53 -0.82
CA SER A 177 6.63 -16.92 0.39
C SER A 177 5.51 -17.93 0.09
N PRO A 178 5.04 -18.68 1.09
CA PRO A 178 3.81 -19.47 0.98
C PRO A 178 2.58 -18.63 0.57
N LEU A 179 2.54 -17.35 0.93
CA LEU A 179 1.46 -16.43 0.55
C LEU A 179 1.41 -16.18 -0.96
N ASP A 180 2.56 -16.10 -1.64
CA ASP A 180 2.61 -15.92 -3.10
C ASP A 180 1.89 -17.07 -3.83
N TRP A 181 2.10 -18.31 -3.36
CA TRP A 181 1.44 -19.49 -3.91
C TRP A 181 -0.06 -19.52 -3.60
N GLN A 182 -0.46 -19.11 -2.40
CA GLN A 182 -1.88 -19.02 -2.03
C GLN A 182 -2.60 -17.93 -2.82
N GLN A 183 -1.97 -16.77 -3.01
CA GLN A 183 -2.52 -15.68 -3.81
C GLN A 183 -2.62 -16.08 -5.29
N SER A 184 -1.67 -16.86 -5.81
CA SER A 184 -1.78 -17.40 -7.17
C SER A 184 -3.03 -18.26 -7.40
N LYS A 185 -3.46 -19.01 -6.37
CA LYS A 185 -4.69 -19.81 -6.40
C LYS A 185 -5.96 -18.96 -6.23
N THR A 186 -5.87 -17.86 -5.51
CA THR A 186 -7.01 -16.99 -5.16
C THR A 186 -7.06 -15.67 -5.95
N TYR A 187 -6.20 -15.52 -6.95
CA TYR A 187 -5.97 -14.28 -7.71
C TYR A 187 -7.25 -13.60 -8.17
N ASP A 188 -8.15 -14.34 -8.83
CA ASP A 188 -9.36 -13.75 -9.42
C ASP A 188 -10.29 -13.18 -8.32
N LYS A 189 -10.34 -13.86 -7.17
CA LYS A 189 -11.10 -13.39 -6.00
C LYS A 189 -10.44 -12.17 -5.37
N PHE A 190 -9.10 -12.15 -5.30
CA PHE A 190 -8.33 -11.04 -4.74
C PHE A 190 -8.50 -9.76 -5.58
N VAL A 191 -8.29 -9.84 -6.90
CA VAL A 191 -8.45 -8.69 -7.82
C VAL A 191 -9.88 -8.17 -7.84
N ARG A 192 -10.87 -9.07 -7.85
CA ARG A 192 -12.28 -8.67 -7.75
C ARG A 192 -12.56 -7.93 -6.45
N SER A 193 -12.13 -8.48 -5.32
CA SER A 193 -12.33 -7.84 -4.02
C SER A 193 -11.62 -6.48 -3.94
N ALA A 194 -10.43 -6.36 -4.53
CA ALA A 194 -9.71 -5.09 -4.62
C ALA A 194 -10.46 -4.07 -5.46
N SER A 195 -11.12 -4.49 -6.53
CA SER A 195 -11.89 -3.57 -7.37
C SER A 195 -13.12 -3.03 -6.65
N GLU A 196 -13.71 -3.82 -5.76
CA GLU A 196 -14.85 -3.42 -4.92
C GLU A 196 -14.40 -2.47 -3.80
N SER A 197 -13.26 -2.72 -3.16
CA SER A 197 -12.78 -1.93 -2.01
C SER A 197 -11.94 -0.70 -2.38
N CYS A 198 -11.10 -0.76 -3.42
CA CYS A 198 -10.25 0.35 -3.85
C CYS A 198 -10.95 1.35 -4.78
N ALA A 199 -12.16 1.04 -5.26
CA ALA A 199 -13.00 1.99 -6.00
C ALA A 199 -13.65 3.05 -5.09
N ALA A 200 -13.52 2.92 -3.76
CA ALA A 200 -13.93 3.94 -2.81
C ALA A 200 -13.26 5.29 -3.16
N PRO A 201 -14.04 6.38 -3.28
CA PRO A 201 -13.55 7.64 -3.84
C PRO A 201 -12.36 8.19 -3.04
N ALA A 202 -11.46 8.89 -3.75
CA ALA A 202 -10.45 9.69 -3.09
C ALA A 202 -11.16 10.72 -2.21
N VAL A 203 -10.89 10.70 -0.90
CA VAL A 203 -11.41 11.72 0.01
C VAL A 203 -10.61 13.00 -0.23
N THR A 204 -11.10 13.84 -1.15
CA THR A 204 -10.54 15.18 -1.38
C THR A 204 -11.23 16.15 -0.43
N THR A 205 -10.70 16.29 0.79
CA THR A 205 -11.04 17.44 1.62
C THR A 205 -10.17 18.61 1.17
N ARG A 206 -10.79 19.76 0.88
CA ARG A 206 -10.03 20.99 0.65
C ARG A 206 -9.33 21.34 1.96
N PRO A 207 -8.03 21.68 1.97
CA PRO A 207 -7.42 22.26 3.15
C PRO A 207 -8.22 23.52 3.51
N GLY A 208 -8.75 23.58 4.73
CA GLY A 208 -9.28 24.83 5.27
C GLY A 208 -8.17 25.88 5.30
N MET A 209 -8.53 27.11 4.91
CA MET A 209 -7.72 28.33 5.06
C MET A 209 -7.09 28.47 6.44
#